data_AF-A0A1X6MM16-F1
#
_entry.id   AF-A0A1X6MM16-F1
#
_cell.length_a   1.000
_cell.length_b   1.000
_cell.length_c   1.000
_cell.angle_alpha   90.00
_cell.angle_beta   90.00
_cell.angle_gamma   90.00
#
_symmetry.space_group_name_H-M   'P 1'
#
loop_
_entity.id
_entity.type
_entity.pdbx_description
1 polymer ?
#
loop_
_entity_poly.entity_id
_entity_poly.type
_entity_poly.pdbx_seq_one_letter_code
_entity_poly.pdbx_strand_id
1 'polypeptide(L)'
;MYRLADILGLDGFKLPAAYAVKGKLSAKNFLDELCSTFSSRYRDIKDEQVKYFESHCRNAEMVPQLRSKLELLSSGTLGRSVPALVDLFCLCLIEVKAPSSPTIASFAEQRIREPF
;
A
#
# COMPACT_ATOMS: atom_id res chain seq x y z
N MET A 1 1.94 17.51 -15.27
CA MET A 1 3.41 17.67 -15.21
C MET A 1 4.14 16.39 -15.55
N TYR A 2 3.99 15.29 -14.80
CA TYR A 2 4.71 14.04 -15.13
C TYR A 2 4.47 13.56 -16.57
N ARG A 3 3.20 13.42 -16.99
CA ARG A 3 2.85 13.05 -18.38
C ARG A 3 3.46 13.98 -19.43
N LEU A 4 3.54 15.27 -19.11
CA LEU A 4 4.06 16.28 -20.03
C LEU A 4 5.60 16.17 -20.14
N ALA A 5 6.28 15.96 -19.01
CA ALA A 5 7.71 15.70 -19.00
C ALA A 5 8.06 14.44 -19.79
N ASP A 6 7.25 13.39 -19.67
CA ASP A 6 7.39 12.17 -20.46
C ASP A 6 7.20 12.39 -21.96
N ILE A 7 6.12 13.10 -22.37
CA ILE A 7 5.86 13.42 -23.78
C ILE A 7 6.98 14.28 -24.39
N LEU A 8 7.56 15.19 -23.62
CA LEU A 8 8.60 16.11 -24.08
C LEU A 8 10.03 15.55 -23.92
N GLY A 9 10.20 14.33 -23.39
CA GLY A 9 11.52 13.73 -23.15
C GLY A 9 12.32 14.45 -22.06
N LEU A 10 11.65 15.17 -21.15
CA LEU A 10 12.26 15.95 -20.08
C LEU A 10 12.42 15.10 -18.81
N ASP A 11 13.26 14.06 -18.88
CA ASP A 11 13.39 13.06 -17.80
C ASP A 11 13.80 13.68 -16.45
N GLY A 12 14.57 14.77 -16.46
CA GLY A 12 14.94 15.51 -15.25
C GLY A 12 13.74 16.08 -14.46
N PHE A 13 12.58 16.23 -15.11
CA PHE A 13 11.35 16.71 -14.47
C PHE A 13 10.41 15.58 -14.05
N LYS A 14 10.66 14.32 -14.46
CA LYS A 14 9.84 13.18 -14.03
C LYS A 14 9.94 12.96 -12.53
N LEU A 15 11.14 13.00 -11.98
CA LEU A 15 11.36 12.75 -10.54
C LEU A 15 10.69 13.83 -9.66
N PRO A 16 10.90 15.15 -9.86
CA PRO A 16 10.15 16.18 -9.13
C PRO A 16 8.63 16.06 -9.30
N ALA A 17 8.15 15.70 -10.49
CA ALA A 17 6.73 15.51 -10.74
C ALA A 17 6.17 14.29 -10.00
N ALA A 18 6.94 13.20 -9.88
CA ALA A 18 6.56 12.02 -9.11
C ALA A 18 6.45 12.34 -7.62
N TYR A 19 7.41 13.10 -7.07
CA TYR A 19 7.33 13.60 -5.69
C TYR A 19 6.08 14.44 -5.44
N ALA A 20 5.74 15.32 -6.39
CA ALA A 20 4.52 16.12 -6.30
C ALA A 20 3.23 15.28 -6.37
N VAL A 21 3.22 14.17 -7.12
CA VAL A 21 2.10 13.21 -7.13
C VAL A 21 2.01 12.54 -5.75
N LYS A 22 3.13 12.04 -5.21
CA LYS A 22 3.18 11.38 -3.91
C LYS A 22 2.73 12.29 -2.77
N GLY A 23 3.16 13.56 -2.76
CA GLY A 23 2.77 14.54 -1.74
C GLY A 23 1.28 14.90 -1.73
N LYS A 24 0.53 14.53 -2.78
CA LYS A 24 -0.93 14.73 -2.86
C LYS A 24 -1.73 13.46 -2.53
N LEU A 25 -1.06 12.34 -2.27
CA LEU A 25 -1.73 11.12 -1.83
C LEU A 25 -2.24 11.29 -0.41
N SER A 26 -3.42 10.72 -0.18
CA SER A 26 -4.09 10.67 1.11
C SER A 26 -4.89 9.38 1.20
N ALA A 27 -5.24 8.95 2.40
CA ALA A 27 -6.10 7.78 2.60
C ALA A 27 -7.46 7.86 1.87
N LYS A 28 -7.91 9.06 1.47
CA LYS A 28 -9.19 9.27 0.78
C LYS A 28 -9.10 9.12 -0.75
N ASN A 29 -7.98 9.52 -1.36
CA ASN A 29 -7.82 9.53 -2.82
C ASN A 29 -6.86 8.44 -3.32
N PHE A 30 -6.15 7.77 -2.41
CA PHE A 30 -5.10 6.82 -2.74
C PHE A 30 -5.57 5.71 -3.70
N LEU A 31 -6.69 5.04 -3.38
CA LEU A 31 -7.18 3.92 -4.19
C LEU A 31 -7.70 4.37 -5.55
N ASP A 32 -8.27 5.57 -5.65
CA ASP A 32 -8.69 6.16 -6.92
C ASP A 32 -7.49 6.47 -7.80
N GLU A 33 -6.45 7.09 -7.22
CA GLU A 33 -5.20 7.39 -7.92
C GLU A 33 -4.48 6.12 -8.35
N LEU A 34 -4.37 5.11 -7.48
CA LEU A 34 -3.74 3.83 -7.80
C LEU A 34 -4.49 3.10 -8.93
N CYS A 35 -5.81 3.14 -8.92
CA CYS A 35 -6.63 2.51 -9.97
C CYS A 35 -6.74 3.36 -11.25
N SER A 36 -6.17 4.57 -11.28
CA SER A 36 -6.32 5.47 -12.41
C SER A 36 -5.59 4.98 -13.66
N THR A 37 -6.00 5.51 -14.82
CA THR A 37 -5.27 5.29 -16.08
C THR A 37 -3.84 5.85 -16.02
N PHE A 38 -3.57 6.83 -15.15
CA PHE A 38 -2.22 7.36 -14.97
C PHE A 38 -1.28 6.28 -14.42
N SER A 39 -1.63 5.72 -13.27
CA SER A 39 -0.79 4.73 -12.57
C SER A 39 -0.70 3.41 -13.31
N SER A 40 -1.75 3.04 -14.06
CA SER A 40 -1.70 1.90 -14.98
C SER A 40 -0.64 2.08 -16.09
N ARG A 41 -0.39 3.32 -16.53
CA ARG A 41 0.56 3.62 -17.62
C ARG A 41 1.99 3.82 -17.12
N TYR A 42 2.17 4.36 -15.91
CA TYR A 42 3.46 4.71 -15.34
C TYR A 42 3.77 3.81 -14.16
N ARG A 43 4.54 2.74 -14.41
CA ARG A 43 4.83 1.69 -13.43
C ARG A 43 5.56 2.23 -12.21
N ASP A 44 6.51 3.12 -12.41
CA ASP A 44 7.27 3.79 -11.34
C ASP A 44 6.36 4.57 -10.38
N ILE A 45 5.34 5.26 -10.92
CA ILE A 45 4.32 5.95 -10.11
C ILE A 45 3.48 4.94 -9.32
N LYS A 46 3.02 3.87 -9.97
CA LYS A 46 2.24 2.81 -9.31
C LYS A 46 3.05 2.17 -8.18
N ASP A 47 4.32 1.85 -8.41
CA ASP A 47 5.17 1.22 -7.40
C ASP A 47 5.38 2.15 -6.18
N GLU A 48 5.55 3.46 -6.40
CA GLU A 48 5.62 4.44 -5.31
C GLU A 48 4.30 4.61 -4.55
N GLN A 49 3.16 4.54 -5.25
CA GLN A 49 1.84 4.50 -4.62
C GLN A 49 1.65 3.25 -3.77
N VAL A 50 2.07 2.09 -4.27
CA VAL A 50 2.04 0.82 -3.53
C VAL A 50 2.88 0.91 -2.24
N LYS A 51 4.08 1.52 -2.29
CA LYS A 51 4.88 1.81 -1.07
C LYS A 51 4.20 2.79 -0.11
N TYR A 52 3.46 3.77 -0.63
CA TYR A 52 2.69 4.69 0.21
C TYR A 52 1.59 3.94 0.99
N PHE A 53 0.92 2.97 0.35
CA PHE A 53 -0.07 2.14 1.03
C PHE A 53 0.52 1.38 2.22
N GLU A 54 1.65 0.72 2.00
CA GLU A 54 2.36 -0.05 3.04
C GLU A 54 2.69 0.81 4.26
N SER A 55 3.14 2.05 4.04
CA SER A 55 3.61 2.93 5.10
C SER A 55 2.53 3.77 5.79
N HIS A 56 1.41 4.10 5.12
CA HIS A 56 0.44 5.09 5.62
C HIS A 56 -1.01 4.63 5.62
N CYS A 57 -1.39 3.66 4.79
CA CYS A 57 -2.79 3.29 4.58
C CYS A 57 -3.11 1.86 5.01
N ARG A 58 -2.13 1.09 5.47
CA ARG A 58 -2.36 -0.30 5.89
C ARG A 58 -3.01 -0.37 7.27
N ASN A 59 -4.27 0.02 7.34
CA ASN A 59 -5.10 0.00 8.53
C ASN A 59 -6.51 -0.51 8.19
N ALA A 60 -7.29 -0.82 9.23
CA ALA A 60 -8.64 -1.35 9.06
C ALA A 60 -9.62 -0.34 8.41
N GLU A 61 -9.32 0.97 8.49
CA GLU A 61 -10.18 2.03 7.91
C GLU A 61 -10.18 2.00 6.38
N MET A 62 -9.17 1.38 5.75
CA MET A 62 -9.12 1.23 4.29
C MET A 62 -9.93 0.05 3.75
N VAL A 63 -10.40 -0.86 4.62
CA VAL A 63 -11.13 -2.08 4.21
C VAL A 63 -12.42 -1.75 3.42
N PRO A 64 -13.28 -0.78 3.83
CA PRO A 64 -14.46 -0.43 3.06
C PRO A 64 -14.15 0.09 1.66
N GLN A 65 -13.09 0.90 1.52
CA GLN A 65 -12.69 1.45 0.23
C GLN A 65 -12.11 0.35 -0.69
N LEU A 66 -11.28 -0.54 -0.15
CA LEU A 66 -10.76 -1.71 -0.87
C LEU A 66 -11.89 -2.62 -1.35
N ARG A 67 -12.87 -2.88 -0.48
CA ARG A 67 -14.06 -3.67 -0.82
C ARG A 67 -14.83 -3.05 -1.99
N SER A 68 -15.10 -1.75 -1.93
CA SER A 68 -15.78 -1.04 -3.03
C SER A 68 -15.04 -1.17 -4.36
N LYS A 69 -13.69 -1.09 -4.34
CA LYS A 69 -12.88 -1.31 -5.55
C LYS A 69 -12.91 -2.75 -6.05
N LEU A 70 -12.92 -3.75 -5.17
CA LEU A 70 -13.05 -5.15 -5.58
C LEU A 70 -14.44 -5.46 -6.17
N GLU A 71 -15.50 -4.84 -5.65
CA GLU A 71 -16.84 -4.95 -6.22
C GLU A 71 -16.87 -4.34 -7.64
N LEU A 72 -16.27 -3.17 -7.85
CA LEU A 72 -16.10 -2.57 -9.19
C LEU A 72 -15.18 -3.37 -10.12
N LEU A 73 -14.27 -4.18 -9.56
CA LEU A 73 -13.47 -5.13 -10.33
C LEU A 73 -14.35 -6.26 -10.85
N SER A 74 -15.22 -6.79 -10.00
CA SER A 74 -16.14 -7.88 -10.34
C SER A 74 -17.16 -7.49 -11.42
N SER A 75 -17.51 -6.20 -11.53
CA SER A 75 -18.37 -5.67 -12.59
C SER A 75 -17.64 -5.44 -13.92
N GLY A 76 -16.34 -5.74 -14.01
CA GLY A 76 -15.54 -5.59 -15.23
C GLY A 76 -15.08 -4.15 -15.53
N THR A 77 -15.38 -3.19 -14.65
CA THR A 77 -15.14 -1.76 -14.89
C THR A 77 -13.69 -1.34 -14.62
N LEU A 78 -12.94 -2.11 -13.83
CA LEU A 78 -11.56 -1.82 -13.41
C LEU A 78 -10.48 -2.68 -14.10
N GLY A 79 -10.71 -3.12 -15.34
CA GLY A 79 -9.80 -4.07 -16.03
C GLY A 79 -8.31 -3.65 -16.09
N ARG A 80 -8.00 -2.35 -16.14
CA ARG A 80 -6.61 -1.83 -16.16
C ARG A 80 -5.97 -1.72 -14.77
N SER A 81 -6.77 -1.78 -13.72
CA SER A 81 -6.37 -1.58 -12.33
C SER A 81 -6.14 -2.91 -11.61
N VAL A 82 -6.51 -4.04 -12.23
CA VAL A 82 -6.30 -5.40 -11.72
C VAL A 82 -4.87 -5.61 -11.21
N PRO A 83 -3.80 -5.27 -11.96
CA PRO A 83 -2.45 -5.54 -11.48
C PRO A 83 -2.12 -4.78 -10.18
N ALA A 84 -2.57 -3.54 -10.05
CA ALA A 84 -2.32 -2.73 -8.87
C ALA A 84 -3.08 -3.26 -7.63
N LEU A 85 -4.30 -3.77 -7.82
CA LEU A 85 -5.06 -4.41 -6.75
C LEU A 85 -4.45 -5.75 -6.33
N VAL A 86 -3.90 -6.51 -7.28
CA VAL A 86 -3.14 -7.75 -6.99
C VAL A 86 -1.88 -7.42 -6.20
N ASP A 87 -1.13 -6.38 -6.56
CA ASP A 87 0.07 -5.96 -5.82
C ASP A 87 -0.28 -5.60 -4.35
N LEU A 88 -1.37 -4.85 -4.14
CA LEU A 88 -1.88 -4.56 -2.79
C LEU A 88 -2.28 -5.82 -2.03
N PHE A 89 -2.98 -6.75 -2.68
CA PHE A 89 -3.41 -8.00 -2.06
C PHE A 89 -2.21 -8.87 -1.65
N CYS A 90 -1.20 -8.98 -2.52
CA CYS A 90 0.05 -9.67 -2.21
C CYS A 90 0.76 -9.04 -1.01
N LEU A 91 0.87 -7.70 -0.95
CA LEU A 91 1.46 -7.01 0.21
C LEU A 91 0.72 -7.33 1.51
N CYS A 92 -0.61 -7.32 1.49
CA CYS A 92 -1.42 -7.67 2.67
C CYS A 92 -1.18 -9.12 3.13
N LEU A 93 -0.97 -10.07 2.21
CA LEU A 93 -0.78 -11.48 2.54
C LEU A 93 0.65 -11.85 2.97
N ILE A 94 1.66 -11.23 2.37
CA ILE A 94 3.08 -11.57 2.63
C ILE A 94 3.43 -11.29 4.10
N GLU A 95 2.88 -10.25 4.69
CA GLU A 95 3.17 -9.91 6.08
C GLU A 95 2.29 -10.62 7.13
N VAL A 96 1.16 -11.22 6.75
CA VAL A 96 0.44 -12.15 7.65
C VAL A 96 1.33 -13.35 8.02
N LYS A 97 2.37 -13.62 7.23
CA LYS A 97 3.33 -14.71 7.43
C LYS A 97 4.53 -14.37 8.31
N ALA A 98 4.55 -13.21 8.99
CA ALA A 98 5.48 -12.99 10.09
C ALA A 98 4.80 -13.38 11.42
N PRO A 99 4.88 -14.65 11.87
CA PRO A 99 4.57 -14.95 13.25
C PRO A 99 5.56 -14.15 14.12
N SER A 100 5.01 -13.43 15.10
CA SER A 100 5.81 -12.90 16.21
C SER A 100 6.75 -13.99 16.70
N SER A 101 8.04 -13.66 16.81
CA SER A 101 9.03 -14.52 17.45
C SER A 101 8.48 -15.08 18.76
N PRO A 102 8.85 -16.33 19.12
CA PRO A 102 8.31 -16.99 20.29
C PRO A 102 8.58 -16.13 21.52
N THR A 103 7.51 -15.76 22.22
CA THR A 103 7.55 -15.26 23.59
C THR A 103 8.49 -16.15 24.37
N ILE A 104 9.71 -15.67 24.66
CA ILE A 104 10.59 -16.32 25.63
C ILE A 104 9.80 -16.27 26.92
N ALA A 105 9.32 -17.44 27.35
CA ALA A 105 8.71 -17.63 28.64
C ALA A 105 9.68 -17.10 29.70
N SER A 106 9.28 -16.01 30.37
CA SER A 106 9.94 -15.50 31.56
C SER A 106 9.79 -16.52 32.68
N PHE A 107 10.69 -17.50 32.72
CA PHE A 107 10.98 -18.28 33.92
C PHE A 107 11.84 -17.42 34.86
N ALA A 108 11.17 -16.57 35.63
CA ALA A 108 11.66 -15.88 36.83
C ALA A 108 10.38 -15.44 37.56
N GLU A 109 10.02 -15.86 38.77
CA GLU A 109 10.84 -16.17 39.94
C GLU A 109 10.11 -17.23 40.78
N GLN A 110 10.76 -18.39 40.99
CA GLN A 110 10.39 -19.34 42.02
C GLN A 110 11.33 -19.07 43.21
N ARG A 111 10.90 -18.21 44.15
CA ARG A 111 11.37 -18.13 45.55
C ARG A 111 10.76 -16.90 46.19
N ILE A 112 9.96 -17.08 47.23
CA ILE A 112 10.16 -16.52 48.59
C ILE A 112 9.07 -17.11 49.51
N ARG A 113 9.52 -18.05 50.35
CA ARG A 113 9.23 -18.25 51.78
C ARG A 113 7.79 -18.30 52.29
N GLU A 114 7.40 -19.50 52.74
CA GLU A 114 6.60 -19.66 53.97
C GLU A 114 7.38 -19.19 55.20
N PRO A 115 6.68 -18.79 56.27
CA PRO A 115 6.84 -19.57 57.52
C PRO A 115 5.57 -19.71 58.38
N PHE A 116 5.46 -20.90 58.99
CA PHE A 116 4.88 -21.26 60.30
C PHE A 116 3.50 -20.75 60.71
#